data_AF-A0A8C2DG46-F1
#
_entry.id   AF-A0A8C2DG46-F1
#
_cell.length_a   1.000
_cell.length_b   1.000
_cell.length_c   1.000
_cell.angle_alpha   90.00
_cell.angle_beta   90.00
_cell.angle_gamma   90.00
#
_symmetry.space_group_name_H-M   'P 1'
#
loop_
_entity.id
_entity.type
_entity.pdbx_description
1 polymer ?
#
loop_
_entity_poly.entity_id
_entity_poly.type
_entity_poly.pdbx_seq_one_letter_code
_entity_poly.pdbx_strand_id
1 'polypeptide(L)'
;MSFKSPSRSFSSSSLSSSMGSRGGLFGAISPATIGNLANTLRPMVQINSSTFPQADDKETMKGLNDRLAGYLSNVRLLETSNNQLEEQIKEALMRKGAEIGRDWSAYEKIVNDLRNQIQEMTMDNARLVLQIDNARLAADDFKVKFESEQAMRQGVEQDLARLRKMLDDTYMGRMQLEGQIESMREELAFLKKSHEEDVANLTNQISNSQVNVQMETKNSADLNENIDNIRTQYERAAQKSREETEAWYQNKFDNITAEVTQNTEALQAGKTELNELRRQKQSLEIDLQTLHNMIRSLEDSLRETEARYAHEVNGYNSRILQLEGELGQVRAQVERQAAEYDALLNIKSKLEAEIATYHRLLEGVVDDSGDKNREEFSLEQALYAAPPPHSVGLKKAIIITQEIVDGEVVSQRELEQNLTNHNDLEVSGEDQELTEQLELAVEEAKAEEQELTEQLELAVENVKKSPAEHDEEEEASQDVVKKK
;
A
#
# COMPACT_ATOMS: atom_id res chain seq x y z
N MET A 1 21.56 34.32 -31.10
CA MET A 1 20.23 34.15 -30.48
C MET A 1 20.45 33.53 -29.11
N SER A 2 20.24 34.33 -28.06
CA SER A 2 20.46 33.96 -26.67
C SER A 2 19.20 33.30 -26.13
N PHE A 3 19.27 32.04 -25.70
CA PHE A 3 18.19 31.39 -24.96
C PHE A 3 18.55 31.38 -23.48
N LYS A 4 17.87 32.26 -22.77
CA LYS A 4 17.88 32.41 -21.31
C LYS A 4 17.00 31.30 -20.73
N SER A 5 17.58 30.44 -19.91
CA SER A 5 16.86 29.46 -19.09
C SER A 5 16.11 30.17 -17.94
N PRO A 6 14.86 29.79 -17.64
CA PRO A 6 14.13 30.35 -16.50
C PRO A 6 14.48 29.60 -15.21
N SER A 7 15.03 30.31 -14.24
CA SER A 7 15.17 29.87 -12.85
C SER A 7 13.79 29.80 -12.18
N ARG A 8 13.35 28.60 -11.80
CA ARG A 8 12.18 28.39 -10.94
C ARG A 8 12.60 28.56 -9.48
N SER A 9 12.18 29.64 -8.86
CA SER A 9 12.28 29.88 -7.41
C SER A 9 11.15 29.14 -6.68
N PHE A 10 11.51 28.22 -5.78
CA PHE A 10 10.60 27.71 -4.77
C PHE A 10 10.46 28.76 -3.66
N SER A 11 9.25 29.29 -3.48
CA SER A 11 8.88 30.09 -2.31
C SER A 11 8.16 29.19 -1.31
N SER A 12 8.80 28.91 -0.17
CA SER A 12 8.15 28.32 1.00
C SER A 12 7.49 29.44 1.81
N SER A 13 6.18 29.62 1.64
CA SER A 13 5.37 30.44 2.55
C SER A 13 4.90 29.58 3.72
N SER A 14 5.59 29.66 4.85
CA SER A 14 5.09 29.17 6.13
C SER A 14 4.13 30.21 6.72
N LEU A 15 2.83 29.95 6.58
CA LEU A 15 1.78 30.67 7.32
C LEU A 15 1.63 30.01 8.70
N SER A 16 2.31 30.55 9.71
CA SER A 16 1.98 30.26 11.11
C SER A 16 0.81 31.14 11.54
N SER A 17 -0.42 30.67 11.36
CA SER A 17 -1.60 31.27 12.00
C SER A 17 -1.77 30.65 13.38
N SER A 18 -1.10 31.23 14.37
CA SER A 18 -1.40 31.02 15.80
C SER A 18 -2.76 31.67 16.09
N MET A 19 -3.79 30.86 16.21
CA MET A 19 -5.13 31.30 16.59
C MET A 19 -5.12 31.73 18.06
N GLY A 20 -5.47 33.00 18.28
CA GLY A 20 -5.51 33.62 19.59
C GLY A 20 -6.48 32.92 20.54
N SER A 21 -5.97 32.56 21.71
CA SER A 21 -6.79 32.20 22.87
C SER A 21 -7.25 33.48 23.57
N ARG A 22 -8.52 33.86 23.35
CA ARG A 22 -9.24 34.83 24.19
C ARG A 22 -10.35 34.08 24.92
N GLY A 23 -10.27 34.04 26.24
CA GLY A 23 -11.43 33.79 27.11
C GLY A 23 -11.10 32.91 28.30
N GLY A 24 -11.25 33.46 29.51
CA GLY A 24 -11.28 32.66 30.73
C GLY A 24 -10.69 33.33 31.97
N LEU A 25 -11.24 34.46 32.39
CA LEU A 25 -11.14 34.92 33.79
C LEU A 25 -11.90 33.93 34.68
N PHE A 26 -11.24 32.91 35.22
CA PHE A 26 -11.69 32.25 36.45
C PHE A 26 -10.46 31.76 37.22
N GLY A 27 -10.13 32.52 38.28
CA GLY A 27 -9.08 32.16 39.21
C GLY A 27 -9.45 30.90 39.97
N ALA A 28 -8.53 29.94 39.97
CA ALA A 28 -8.54 28.82 40.89
C ALA A 28 -8.28 29.35 42.31
N ILE A 29 -9.23 29.16 43.22
CA ILE A 29 -9.01 29.33 44.65
C ILE A 29 -8.71 27.94 45.20
N SER A 30 -7.46 27.72 45.60
CA SER A 30 -7.03 26.52 46.32
C SER A 30 -7.72 26.44 47.70
N PRO A 31 -8.17 25.25 48.15
CA PRO A 31 -8.76 25.07 49.48
C PRO A 31 -7.63 24.88 50.51
N ALA A 32 -6.91 25.94 50.82
CA ALA A 32 -5.82 25.89 51.80
C ALA A 32 -5.68 27.21 52.57
N THR A 33 -6.77 27.75 53.15
CA THR A 33 -6.64 28.93 54.05
C THR A 33 -7.75 29.06 55.10
N ILE A 34 -8.55 28.02 55.38
CA ILE A 34 -9.62 28.08 56.41
C ILE A 34 -9.19 27.31 57.69
N GLY A 35 -7.91 27.34 58.03
CA GLY A 35 -7.38 26.67 59.23
C GLY A 35 -7.07 27.60 60.42
N ASN A 36 -6.94 28.91 60.20
CA ASN A 36 -6.20 29.78 61.14
C ASN A 36 -6.99 30.95 61.77
N LEU A 37 -8.32 30.93 61.76
CA LEU A 37 -9.13 31.99 62.39
C LEU A 37 -9.84 31.57 63.70
N ALA A 38 -9.70 30.32 64.14
CA ALA A 38 -10.36 29.83 65.36
C ALA A 38 -9.58 30.11 66.66
N ASN A 39 -8.32 30.56 66.57
CA ASN A 39 -7.43 30.70 67.75
C ASN A 39 -7.22 32.14 68.27
N THR A 40 -7.87 33.16 67.72
CA THR A 40 -7.59 34.57 68.07
C THR A 40 -8.64 35.28 68.92
N LEU A 41 -9.69 34.60 69.41
CA LEU A 41 -10.74 35.21 70.23
C LEU A 41 -11.09 34.39 71.48
N ARG A 42 -10.08 34.00 72.25
CA ARG A 42 -10.27 33.47 73.61
C ARG A 42 -10.06 34.60 74.64
N PRO A 43 -11.08 35.05 75.38
CA PRO A 43 -10.86 36.00 76.46
C PRO A 43 -10.12 35.29 77.60
N MET A 44 -8.92 35.78 77.92
CA MET A 44 -8.13 35.36 79.07
C MET A 44 -8.73 35.98 80.33
N VAL A 45 -9.52 35.20 81.08
CA VAL A 45 -9.95 35.59 82.44
C VAL A 45 -8.84 35.19 83.40
N GLN A 46 -8.04 36.15 83.84
CA GLN A 46 -7.14 35.97 84.98
C GLN A 46 -7.97 35.94 86.27
N ILE A 47 -7.97 34.80 86.95
CA ILE A 47 -8.54 34.66 88.29
C ILE A 47 -7.46 35.08 89.29
N ASN A 48 -7.51 36.35 89.74
CA ASN A 48 -6.75 36.79 90.91
C ASN A 48 -7.51 36.37 92.17
N SER A 49 -6.95 35.40 92.90
CA SER A 49 -7.41 34.98 94.22
C SER A 49 -6.84 35.89 95.30
N SER A 50 -7.58 36.93 95.69
CA SER A 50 -7.41 37.55 97.01
C SER A 50 -8.60 38.46 97.36
N THR A 51 -9.13 38.25 98.57
CA THR A 51 -10.04 39.13 99.33
C THR A 51 -11.48 39.31 98.83
N PHE A 52 -12.39 38.51 99.39
CA PHE A 52 -13.83 38.79 99.40
C PHE A 52 -14.18 39.73 100.57
N PRO A 53 -14.94 40.81 100.34
CA PRO A 53 -15.93 41.30 101.28
C PRO A 53 -17.35 40.92 100.79
N GLN A 54 -18.24 40.59 101.72
CA GLN A 54 -19.64 40.26 101.43
C GLN A 54 -20.33 41.38 100.64
N ALA A 55 -20.80 41.05 99.44
CA ALA A 55 -21.68 41.89 98.63
C ALA A 55 -23.07 41.24 98.55
N ASP A 56 -24.11 42.05 98.69
CA ASP A 56 -25.51 41.69 98.82
C ASP A 56 -26.00 40.70 97.74
N ASP A 57 -26.59 39.57 98.16
CA ASP A 57 -27.23 38.55 97.30
C ASP A 57 -28.31 39.10 96.34
N LYS A 58 -28.77 40.32 96.57
CA LYS A 58 -29.73 41.03 95.72
C LYS A 58 -29.08 41.61 94.46
N GLU A 59 -27.80 41.94 94.49
CA GLU A 59 -27.06 42.47 93.35
C GLU A 59 -26.60 41.34 92.41
N THR A 60 -26.24 40.18 92.97
CA THR A 60 -25.96 38.96 92.20
C THR A 60 -27.20 38.43 91.49
N MET A 61 -28.37 38.44 92.16
CA MET A 61 -29.66 38.09 91.54
C MET A 61 -30.10 39.08 90.46
N LYS A 62 -29.79 40.37 90.59
CA LYS A 62 -30.03 41.35 89.51
C LYS A 62 -29.13 41.09 88.31
N GLY A 63 -27.84 40.85 88.51
CA GLY A 63 -26.91 40.52 87.42
C GLY A 63 -27.30 39.25 86.64
N LEU A 64 -27.84 38.24 87.33
CA LEU A 64 -28.38 37.04 86.69
C LEU A 64 -29.66 37.33 85.90
N ASN A 65 -30.56 38.15 86.44
CA ASN A 65 -31.80 38.51 85.77
C ASN A 65 -31.57 39.41 84.55
N ASP A 66 -30.61 40.35 84.64
CA ASP A 66 -30.17 41.17 83.50
C ASP A 66 -29.51 40.30 82.41
N ARG A 67 -28.76 39.27 82.81
CA ARG A 67 -28.19 38.30 81.88
C ARG A 67 -29.27 37.42 81.24
N LEU A 68 -30.28 36.98 81.98
CA LEU A 68 -31.44 36.24 81.45
C LEU A 68 -32.26 37.11 80.49
N ALA A 69 -32.49 38.39 80.82
CA ALA A 69 -33.14 39.35 79.93
C ALA A 69 -32.32 39.56 78.64
N GLY A 70 -30.99 39.60 78.75
CA GLY A 70 -30.07 39.61 77.60
C GLY A 70 -30.18 38.34 76.74
N TYR A 71 -30.24 37.16 77.36
CA TYR A 71 -30.44 35.90 76.65
C TYR A 71 -31.81 35.85 75.95
N LEU A 72 -32.89 36.26 76.62
CA LEU A 72 -34.23 36.33 76.02
C LEU A 72 -34.31 37.32 74.86
N SER A 73 -33.62 38.46 74.97
CA SER A 73 -33.49 39.43 73.87
C SER A 73 -32.75 38.84 72.68
N ASN A 74 -31.66 38.11 72.92
CA ASN A 74 -30.89 37.45 71.86
C ASN A 74 -31.68 36.32 71.20
N VAL A 75 -32.43 35.52 71.97
CA VAL A 75 -33.29 34.46 71.43
C VAL A 75 -34.35 35.07 70.50
N ARG A 76 -35.02 36.16 70.91
CA ARG A 76 -35.99 36.85 70.05
C ARG A 76 -35.35 37.40 68.77
N LEU A 77 -34.14 37.97 68.86
CA LEU A 77 -33.43 38.48 67.70
C LEU A 77 -33.06 37.34 66.73
N LEU A 78 -32.59 36.21 67.26
CA LEU A 78 -32.29 35.00 66.47
C LEU A 78 -33.56 34.40 65.85
N GLU A 79 -34.68 34.35 66.56
CA GLU A 79 -35.97 33.92 66.01
C GLU A 79 -36.41 34.82 64.85
N THR A 80 -36.31 36.15 65.01
CA THR A 80 -36.64 37.08 63.91
C THR A 80 -35.70 36.94 62.72
N SER A 81 -34.40 36.72 62.96
CA SER A 81 -33.42 36.50 61.90
C SER A 81 -33.67 35.17 61.18
N ASN A 82 -34.01 34.10 61.90
CA ASN A 82 -34.34 32.81 61.31
C ASN A 82 -35.61 32.89 60.47
N ASN A 83 -36.66 33.56 60.96
CA ASN A 83 -37.88 33.76 60.18
C ASN A 83 -37.62 34.53 58.87
N GLN A 84 -36.77 35.56 58.91
CA GLN A 84 -36.36 36.28 57.71
C GLN A 84 -35.56 35.42 56.73
N LEU A 85 -34.63 34.60 57.23
CA LEU A 85 -33.85 33.68 56.39
C LEU A 85 -34.75 32.60 55.77
N GLU A 86 -35.72 32.06 56.51
CA GLU A 86 -36.70 31.11 55.98
C GLU A 86 -37.55 31.72 54.85
N GLU A 87 -37.96 32.98 55.00
CA GLU A 87 -38.72 33.69 53.97
C GLU A 87 -37.87 33.91 52.71
N GLN A 88 -36.60 34.31 52.88
CA GLN A 88 -35.64 34.44 51.77
C GLN A 88 -35.36 33.11 51.06
N ILE A 89 -35.28 32.00 51.81
CA ILE A 89 -35.11 30.66 51.23
C ILE A 89 -36.35 30.26 50.43
N LYS A 90 -37.56 30.51 50.95
CA LYS A 90 -38.82 30.23 50.24
C LYS A 90 -38.91 31.04 48.95
N GLU A 91 -38.57 32.33 49.00
CA GLU A 91 -38.56 33.20 47.82
C GLU A 91 -37.52 32.74 46.78
N ALA A 92 -36.30 32.39 47.22
CA ALA A 92 -35.26 31.88 46.35
C ALA A 92 -35.64 30.55 45.69
N LEU A 93 -36.30 29.64 46.42
CA LEU A 93 -36.81 28.38 45.89
C LEU A 93 -37.94 28.60 44.88
N MET A 94 -38.86 29.53 45.14
CA MET A 94 -39.91 29.88 44.17
C MET A 94 -39.33 30.53 42.91
N ARG A 95 -38.34 31.42 43.06
CA ARG A 95 -37.65 32.04 41.91
C ARG A 95 -36.89 31.00 41.08
N LYS A 96 -36.20 30.07 41.74
CA LYS A 96 -35.47 28.98 41.08
C LYS A 96 -36.42 27.96 40.42
N GLY A 97 -37.59 27.71 41.02
CA GLY A 97 -38.65 26.90 40.42
C GLY A 97 -39.27 27.52 39.17
N ALA A 98 -39.34 28.85 39.10
CA ALA A 98 -39.85 29.58 37.94
C ALA A 98 -38.89 29.64 36.74
N GLU A 99 -37.59 29.37 36.93
CA GLU A 99 -36.57 29.37 35.87
C GLU A 99 -36.53 28.06 35.05
N ILE A 100 -37.40 27.08 35.35
CA ILE A 100 -37.41 25.74 34.72
C ILE A 100 -37.99 25.75 33.29
N GLY A 101 -38.55 26.87 32.81
CA GLY A 101 -39.18 26.97 31.48
C GLY A 101 -38.35 27.68 30.41
N ARG A 102 -37.11 27.25 30.14
CA ARG A 102 -36.44 27.64 28.88
C ARG A 102 -36.70 26.54 27.85
N ASP A 103 -37.64 26.80 26.94
CA ASP A 103 -38.07 25.85 25.91
C ASP A 103 -36.96 25.61 24.88
N TRP A 104 -36.20 24.52 25.04
CA TRP A 104 -35.14 24.11 24.11
C TRP A 104 -35.66 23.41 22.84
N SER A 105 -36.97 23.16 22.75
CA SER A 105 -37.59 22.43 21.64
C SER A 105 -37.32 23.03 20.26
N ALA A 106 -37.17 24.37 20.17
CA ALA A 106 -36.82 25.02 18.90
C ALA A 106 -35.40 24.67 18.42
N TYR A 107 -34.44 24.58 19.35
CA TYR A 107 -33.07 24.17 19.03
C TYR A 107 -32.97 22.67 18.74
N GLU A 108 -33.77 21.85 19.41
CA GLU A 108 -33.83 20.41 19.17
C GLU A 108 -34.29 20.07 17.75
N LYS A 109 -35.29 20.80 17.22
CA LYS A 109 -35.72 20.66 15.82
C LYS A 109 -34.57 20.94 14.85
N ILE A 110 -33.85 22.04 15.03
CA ILE A 110 -32.71 22.41 14.18
C ILE A 110 -31.60 21.36 14.25
N VAL A 111 -31.30 20.85 15.45
CA VAL A 111 -30.28 19.80 15.62
C VAL A 111 -30.71 18.49 14.95
N ASN A 112 -31.99 18.13 15.02
CA ASN A 112 -32.50 16.93 14.36
C ASN A 112 -32.51 17.10 12.83
N ASP A 113 -32.87 18.28 12.32
CA ASP A 113 -32.81 18.58 10.88
C ASP A 113 -31.36 18.49 10.35
N LEU A 114 -30.38 19.04 11.11
CA LEU A 114 -28.96 18.93 10.76
C LEU A 114 -28.46 17.49 10.81
N ARG A 115 -28.90 16.69 11.79
CA ARG A 115 -28.56 15.26 11.86
C ARG A 115 -29.12 14.49 10.66
N ASN A 116 -30.36 14.76 10.28
CA ASN A 116 -30.98 14.14 9.11
C ASN A 116 -30.24 14.53 7.82
N GLN A 117 -29.85 15.81 7.68
CA GLN A 117 -29.07 16.26 6.53
C GLN A 117 -27.69 15.60 6.46
N ILE A 118 -27.01 15.41 7.60
CA ILE A 118 -25.73 14.66 7.65
C ILE A 118 -25.95 13.21 7.23
N GLN A 119 -27.02 12.56 7.70
CA GLN A 119 -27.32 11.18 7.32
C GLN A 119 -27.62 11.05 5.82
N GLU A 120 -28.44 11.95 5.27
CA GLU A 120 -28.75 12.00 3.83
C GLU A 120 -27.47 12.19 3.00
N MET A 121 -26.63 13.18 3.35
CA MET A 121 -25.34 13.38 2.67
C MET A 121 -24.39 12.17 2.80
N THR A 122 -24.42 11.46 3.93
CA THR A 122 -23.60 10.25 4.14
C THR A 122 -24.08 9.10 3.25
N MET A 123 -25.41 8.92 3.14
CA MET A 123 -26.02 7.94 2.23
C MET A 123 -25.74 8.28 0.76
N ASP A 124 -25.86 9.55 0.38
CA ASP A 124 -25.55 10.01 -0.98
C ASP A 124 -24.07 9.84 -1.30
N ASN A 125 -23.17 10.11 -0.36
CA ASN A 125 -21.75 9.86 -0.53
C ASN A 125 -21.47 8.36 -0.76
N ALA A 126 -22.05 7.48 0.07
CA ALA A 126 -21.93 6.04 -0.13
C ALA A 126 -22.47 5.59 -1.50
N ARG A 127 -23.60 6.15 -1.94
CA ARG A 127 -24.16 5.89 -3.27
C ARG A 127 -23.24 6.35 -4.39
N LEU A 128 -22.64 7.54 -4.27
CA LEU A 128 -21.68 8.07 -5.25
C LEU A 128 -20.42 7.20 -5.31
N VAL A 129 -19.89 6.76 -4.17
CA VAL A 129 -18.75 5.84 -4.12
C VAL A 129 -19.05 4.54 -4.87
N LEU A 130 -20.22 3.94 -4.63
CA LEU A 130 -20.63 2.74 -5.36
C LEU A 130 -20.78 2.98 -6.88
N GLN A 131 -21.28 4.15 -7.29
CA GLN A 131 -21.36 4.51 -8.71
C GLN A 131 -19.97 4.70 -9.34
N ILE A 132 -19.03 5.28 -8.60
CA ILE A 132 -17.63 5.43 -9.03
C ILE A 132 -16.99 4.06 -9.19
N ASP A 133 -17.15 3.16 -8.21
CA ASP A 133 -16.59 1.81 -8.28
C ASP A 133 -17.21 1.02 -9.43
N ASN A 134 -18.53 1.12 -9.64
CA ASN A 134 -19.18 0.49 -10.77
C ASN A 134 -18.69 1.03 -12.13
N ALA A 135 -18.54 2.35 -12.26
CA ALA A 135 -18.01 2.97 -13.47
C ALA A 135 -16.54 2.58 -13.72
N ARG A 136 -15.75 2.43 -12.65
CA ARG A 136 -14.36 1.97 -12.73
C ARG A 136 -14.26 0.52 -13.17
N LEU A 137 -15.05 -0.38 -12.58
CA LEU A 137 -15.11 -1.78 -13.00
C LEU A 137 -15.56 -1.92 -14.45
N ALA A 138 -16.56 -1.14 -14.88
CA ALA A 138 -16.99 -1.13 -16.28
C ALA A 138 -15.88 -0.62 -17.23
N ALA A 139 -15.11 0.39 -16.83
CA ALA A 139 -13.98 0.89 -17.60
C ALA A 139 -12.86 -0.15 -17.72
N ASP A 140 -12.54 -0.85 -16.63
CA ASP A 140 -11.54 -1.92 -16.61
C ASP A 140 -12.00 -3.10 -17.49
N ASP A 141 -13.28 -3.49 -17.44
CA ASP A 141 -13.87 -4.49 -18.34
C ASP A 141 -13.73 -4.10 -19.81
N PHE A 142 -14.01 -2.84 -20.16
CA PHE A 142 -13.85 -2.35 -21.53
C PHE A 142 -12.38 -2.30 -21.95
N LYS A 143 -11.47 -1.98 -21.03
CA LYS A 143 -10.03 -1.98 -21.28
C LYS A 143 -9.53 -3.39 -21.63
N VAL A 144 -9.88 -4.40 -20.82
CA VAL A 144 -9.50 -5.79 -21.09
C VAL A 144 -10.08 -6.28 -22.42
N LYS A 145 -11.35 -5.96 -22.70
CA LYS A 145 -11.97 -6.28 -24.00
C LYS A 145 -11.24 -5.62 -25.16
N PHE A 146 -10.89 -4.34 -25.03
CA PHE A 146 -10.15 -3.62 -26.05
C PHE A 146 -8.76 -4.22 -26.29
N GLU A 147 -8.01 -4.54 -25.23
CA GLU A 147 -6.70 -5.17 -25.33
C GLU A 147 -6.78 -6.55 -26.02
N SER A 148 -7.79 -7.35 -25.68
CA SER A 148 -8.03 -8.65 -26.33
C SER A 148 -8.38 -8.51 -27.82
N GLU A 149 -9.25 -7.57 -28.18
CA GLU A 149 -9.64 -7.29 -29.56
C GLU A 149 -8.46 -6.74 -30.36
N GLN A 150 -7.65 -5.87 -29.75
CA GLN A 150 -6.44 -5.33 -30.36
C GLN A 150 -5.43 -6.44 -30.65
N ALA A 151 -5.22 -7.37 -29.72
CA ALA A 151 -4.34 -8.52 -29.92
C ALA A 151 -4.84 -9.42 -31.06
N MET A 152 -6.14 -9.74 -31.09
CA MET A 152 -6.74 -10.51 -32.19
C MET A 152 -6.59 -9.79 -33.54
N ARG A 153 -6.86 -8.49 -33.58
CA ARG A 153 -6.69 -7.67 -34.78
C ARG A 153 -5.26 -7.68 -35.28
N GLN A 154 -4.27 -7.51 -34.39
CA GLN A 154 -2.86 -7.58 -34.76
C GLN A 154 -2.49 -8.95 -35.33
N GLY A 155 -3.00 -10.04 -34.75
CA GLY A 155 -2.83 -11.40 -35.29
C GLY A 155 -3.37 -11.51 -36.72
N VAL A 156 -4.60 -11.04 -36.96
CA VAL A 156 -5.21 -11.04 -38.30
C VAL A 156 -4.44 -10.15 -39.29
N GLU A 157 -3.96 -8.98 -38.86
CA GLU A 157 -3.15 -8.08 -39.70
C GLU A 157 -1.81 -8.73 -40.09
N GLN A 158 -1.17 -9.45 -39.17
CA GLN A 158 0.04 -10.24 -39.46
C GLN A 158 -0.24 -11.36 -40.46
N ASP A 159 -1.34 -12.12 -40.28
CA ASP A 159 -1.71 -13.19 -41.21
C ASP A 159 -2.07 -12.65 -42.59
N LEU A 160 -2.75 -11.50 -42.66
CA LEU A 160 -3.03 -10.83 -43.93
C LEU A 160 -1.75 -10.36 -44.62
N ALA A 161 -0.76 -9.85 -43.87
CA ALA A 161 0.55 -9.50 -44.41
C ALA A 161 1.30 -10.74 -44.93
N ARG A 162 1.25 -11.86 -44.20
CA ARG A 162 1.82 -13.15 -44.65
C ARG A 162 1.14 -13.66 -45.92
N LEU A 163 -0.19 -13.61 -45.99
CA LEU A 163 -0.97 -14.02 -47.17
C LEU A 163 -0.63 -13.15 -48.39
N ARG A 164 -0.47 -11.83 -48.21
CA ARG A 164 -0.02 -10.93 -49.28
C ARG A 164 1.38 -11.30 -49.77
N LYS A 165 2.32 -11.57 -48.86
CA LYS A 165 3.67 -12.03 -49.23
C LYS A 165 3.62 -13.35 -50.00
N MET A 166 2.84 -14.33 -49.54
CA MET A 166 2.68 -15.60 -50.26
C MET A 166 2.07 -15.39 -51.65
N LEU A 167 1.10 -14.47 -51.79
CA LEU A 167 0.55 -14.10 -53.09
C LEU A 167 1.63 -13.52 -54.01
N ASP A 168 2.44 -12.59 -53.51
CA ASP A 168 3.55 -11.98 -54.28
C ASP A 168 4.59 -13.04 -54.67
N ASP A 169 4.96 -13.94 -53.75
CA ASP A 169 5.89 -15.06 -54.01
C ASP A 169 5.31 -16.00 -55.08
N THR A 170 4.01 -16.33 -55.03
CA THR A 170 3.37 -17.14 -56.07
C THR A 170 3.27 -16.42 -57.42
N TYR A 171 3.06 -15.11 -57.42
CA TYR A 171 3.04 -14.31 -58.64
C TYR A 171 4.42 -14.26 -59.29
N MET A 172 5.47 -14.08 -58.49
CA MET A 172 6.86 -14.16 -58.94
C MET A 172 7.19 -15.54 -59.50
N GLY A 173 6.78 -16.62 -58.82
CA GLY A 173 6.93 -17.99 -59.33
C GLY A 173 6.20 -18.21 -60.65
N ARG A 174 4.98 -17.67 -60.80
CA ARG A 174 4.23 -17.71 -62.06
C ARG A 174 4.98 -16.99 -63.18
N MET A 175 5.47 -15.78 -62.92
CA MET A 175 6.21 -14.99 -63.89
C MET A 175 7.54 -15.65 -64.30
N GLN A 176 8.23 -16.30 -63.37
CA GLN A 176 9.43 -17.10 -63.66
C GLN A 176 9.11 -18.28 -64.57
N LEU A 177 8.04 -19.04 -64.28
CA LEU A 177 7.61 -20.16 -65.10
C LEU A 177 7.12 -19.70 -66.49
N GLU A 178 6.37 -18.60 -66.56
CA GLU A 178 5.97 -17.97 -67.83
C GLU A 178 7.21 -17.58 -68.66
N GLY A 179 8.24 -17.01 -68.04
CA GLY A 179 9.51 -16.70 -68.69
C GLY A 179 10.24 -17.94 -69.21
N GLN A 180 10.28 -19.03 -68.43
CA GLN A 180 10.86 -20.30 -68.88
C GLN A 180 10.08 -20.92 -70.04
N ILE A 181 8.75 -20.84 -70.01
CA ILE A 181 7.89 -21.30 -71.11
C ILE A 181 8.19 -20.51 -72.38
N GLU A 182 8.30 -19.18 -72.28
CA GLU A 182 8.58 -18.35 -73.44
C GLU A 182 9.99 -18.59 -73.99
N SER A 183 11.00 -18.71 -73.13
CA SER A 183 12.36 -19.10 -73.54
C SER A 183 12.39 -20.45 -74.25
N MET A 184 11.70 -21.47 -73.72
CA MET A 184 11.61 -22.78 -74.41
C MET A 184 10.84 -22.70 -75.74
N ARG A 185 9.84 -21.81 -75.86
CA ARG A 185 9.13 -21.56 -77.12
C ARG A 185 10.04 -20.89 -78.14
N GLU A 186 10.84 -19.92 -77.72
CA GLU A 186 11.85 -19.26 -78.56
C GLU A 186 12.90 -20.27 -79.03
N GLU A 187 13.41 -21.13 -78.14
CA GLU A 187 14.33 -22.22 -78.50
C GLU A 187 13.73 -23.18 -79.52
N LEU A 188 12.47 -23.61 -79.33
CA LEU A 188 11.76 -24.45 -80.29
C LEU A 188 11.57 -23.76 -81.64
N ALA A 189 11.24 -22.46 -81.64
CA ALA A 189 11.09 -21.68 -82.87
C ALA A 189 12.42 -21.54 -83.60
N PHE A 190 13.50 -21.27 -82.86
CA PHE A 190 14.87 -21.20 -83.38
C PHE A 190 15.28 -22.54 -84.01
N LEU A 191 15.06 -23.66 -83.31
CA LEU A 191 15.44 -24.99 -83.79
C LEU A 191 14.64 -25.38 -85.04
N LYS A 192 13.34 -25.05 -85.10
CA LYS A 192 12.51 -25.25 -86.30
C LYS A 192 13.02 -24.44 -87.48
N LYS A 193 13.34 -23.15 -87.28
CA LYS A 193 13.87 -22.29 -88.32
C LYS A 193 15.23 -22.78 -88.82
N SER A 194 16.12 -23.19 -87.92
CA SER A 194 17.42 -23.78 -88.28
C SER A 194 17.23 -25.04 -89.11
N HIS A 195 16.32 -25.93 -88.71
CA HIS A 195 16.03 -27.14 -89.47
C HIS A 195 15.45 -26.85 -90.85
N GLU A 196 14.53 -25.88 -90.96
CA GLU A 196 13.97 -25.44 -92.24
C GLU A 196 15.05 -24.86 -93.16
N GLU A 197 15.97 -24.07 -92.62
CA GLU A 197 17.13 -23.54 -93.34
C GLU A 197 18.10 -24.65 -93.79
N ASP A 198 18.39 -25.62 -92.93
CA ASP A 198 19.23 -26.78 -93.25
C ASP A 198 18.59 -27.65 -94.35
N VAL A 199 17.28 -27.90 -94.27
CA VAL A 199 16.53 -28.62 -95.30
C VAL A 199 16.55 -27.86 -96.62
N ALA A 200 16.34 -26.53 -96.60
CA ALA A 200 16.44 -25.66 -97.77
C ALA A 200 17.84 -25.69 -98.37
N ASN A 201 18.88 -25.63 -97.54
CA ASN A 201 20.29 -25.73 -97.96
C ASN A 201 20.59 -27.09 -98.60
N LEU A 202 20.11 -28.20 -98.01
CA LEU A 202 20.26 -29.53 -98.57
C LEU A 202 19.47 -29.70 -99.88
N THR A 203 18.26 -29.18 -99.97
CA THR A 203 17.49 -29.21 -101.24
C THR A 203 18.17 -28.37 -102.31
N ASN A 204 18.71 -27.19 -101.97
CA ASN A 204 19.52 -26.38 -102.87
C ASN A 204 20.80 -27.10 -103.28
N GLN A 205 21.47 -27.80 -102.37
CA GLN A 205 22.64 -28.62 -102.71
C GLN A 205 22.27 -29.78 -103.64
N ILE A 206 21.14 -30.44 -103.43
CA ILE A 206 20.64 -31.51 -104.30
C ILE A 206 20.25 -30.96 -105.68
N SER A 207 19.59 -29.80 -105.75
CA SER A 207 19.25 -29.14 -107.03
C SER A 207 20.49 -28.64 -107.76
N ASN A 208 21.48 -28.13 -107.04
CA ASN A 208 22.78 -27.73 -107.61
C ASN A 208 23.66 -28.95 -107.95
N SER A 209 23.38 -30.10 -107.34
CA SER A 209 23.98 -31.40 -107.67
C SER A 209 23.24 -32.10 -108.83
N GLN A 210 22.18 -31.48 -109.38
CA GLN A 210 21.67 -31.83 -110.70
C GLN A 210 22.69 -31.37 -111.74
N VAL A 211 23.59 -32.31 -112.03
CA VAL A 211 24.67 -32.29 -113.00
C VAL A 211 24.30 -31.50 -114.27
N ASN A 212 24.78 -30.28 -114.35
CA ASN A 212 25.12 -29.63 -115.61
C ASN A 212 26.63 -29.35 -115.58
N VAL A 213 27.40 -30.28 -116.12
CA VAL A 213 28.84 -30.09 -116.40
C VAL A 213 28.93 -29.16 -117.59
N GLN A 214 28.83 -27.85 -117.34
CA GLN A 214 29.31 -26.84 -118.27
C GLN A 214 30.63 -26.30 -117.74
N MET A 215 31.67 -26.78 -118.41
CA MET A 215 33.05 -26.37 -118.30
C MET A 215 33.18 -24.93 -118.83
N GLU A 216 32.86 -23.93 -118.00
CA GLU A 216 33.30 -22.56 -118.24
C GLU A 216 34.73 -22.40 -117.75
N THR A 217 35.67 -22.74 -118.63
CA THR A 217 37.04 -22.25 -118.61
C THR A 217 36.99 -20.74 -118.89
N LYS A 218 36.68 -19.93 -117.87
CA LYS A 218 36.94 -18.49 -117.95
C LYS A 218 38.43 -18.28 -117.68
N ASN A 219 39.14 -18.15 -118.79
CA ASN A 219 40.24 -17.22 -119.06
C ASN A 219 41.01 -16.74 -117.83
N SER A 220 42.29 -17.10 -117.77
CA SER A 220 43.41 -16.35 -117.17
C SER A 220 43.03 -15.01 -116.53
N ALA A 221 42.40 -15.04 -115.35
CA ALA A 221 42.39 -13.92 -114.43
C ALA A 221 43.74 -13.98 -113.73
N ASP A 222 44.43 -12.85 -113.72
CA ASP A 222 45.81 -12.70 -113.31
C ASP A 222 46.13 -13.57 -112.08
N LEU A 223 47.07 -14.51 -112.24
CA LEU A 223 47.59 -15.30 -111.13
C LEU A 223 48.06 -14.37 -109.98
N ASN A 224 48.47 -13.16 -110.34
CA ASN A 224 48.82 -12.08 -109.43
C ASN A 224 47.62 -11.56 -108.63
N GLU A 225 46.46 -11.33 -109.25
CA GLU A 225 45.22 -10.93 -108.57
C GLU A 225 44.72 -12.03 -107.63
N ASN A 226 44.83 -13.30 -108.02
CA ASN A 226 44.41 -14.41 -107.17
C ASN A 226 45.37 -14.63 -105.98
N ILE A 227 46.68 -14.44 -106.18
CA ILE A 227 47.67 -14.44 -105.08
C ILE A 227 47.44 -13.25 -104.14
N ASP A 228 47.15 -12.05 -104.67
CA ASP A 228 46.81 -10.88 -103.86
C ASP A 228 45.50 -11.07 -103.09
N ASN A 229 44.49 -11.72 -103.69
CA ASN A 229 43.25 -12.09 -103.01
C ASN A 229 43.49 -13.12 -101.89
N ILE A 230 44.32 -14.14 -102.11
CA ILE A 230 44.69 -15.10 -101.05
C ILE A 230 45.43 -14.37 -99.92
N ARG A 231 46.35 -13.45 -100.27
CA ARG A 231 47.12 -12.67 -99.29
C ARG A 231 46.23 -11.77 -98.45
N THR A 232 45.30 -11.04 -99.07
CA THR A 232 44.32 -10.21 -98.36
C THR A 232 43.35 -11.03 -97.52
N GLN A 233 43.01 -12.26 -97.91
CA GLN A 233 42.21 -13.16 -97.07
C GLN A 233 42.98 -13.64 -95.83
N TYR A 234 44.24 -14.03 -95.98
CA TYR A 234 45.08 -14.38 -94.83
C TYR A 234 45.33 -13.19 -93.91
N GLU A 235 45.54 -12.01 -94.46
CA GLU A 235 45.71 -10.77 -93.68
C GLU A 235 44.43 -10.41 -92.93
N ARG A 236 43.25 -10.55 -93.57
CA ARG A 236 41.95 -10.38 -92.91
C ARG A 236 41.69 -11.44 -91.83
N ALA A 237 42.08 -12.70 -92.07
CA ALA A 237 41.92 -13.79 -91.09
C ALA A 237 42.84 -13.60 -89.88
N ALA A 238 44.10 -13.20 -90.11
CA ALA A 238 45.04 -12.89 -89.04
C ALA A 238 44.59 -11.66 -88.23
N GLN A 239 44.10 -10.62 -88.91
CA GLN A 239 43.55 -9.43 -88.26
C GLN A 239 42.30 -9.76 -87.44
N LYS A 240 41.37 -10.54 -88.00
CA LYS A 240 40.16 -10.99 -87.29
C LYS A 240 40.50 -11.86 -86.08
N SER A 241 41.45 -12.79 -86.21
CA SER A 241 41.91 -13.61 -85.07
C SER A 241 42.53 -12.74 -83.98
N ARG A 242 43.30 -11.72 -84.34
CA ARG A 242 43.86 -10.76 -83.38
C ARG A 242 42.76 -9.97 -82.67
N GLU A 243 41.81 -9.40 -83.41
CA GLU A 243 40.67 -8.65 -82.85
C GLU A 243 39.80 -9.53 -81.93
N GLU A 244 39.57 -10.80 -82.31
CA GLU A 244 38.83 -11.76 -81.48
C GLU A 244 39.58 -12.08 -80.19
N THR A 245 40.92 -12.25 -80.23
CA THR A 245 41.71 -12.46 -79.01
C THR A 245 41.72 -11.22 -78.12
N GLU A 246 41.87 -10.02 -78.68
CA GLU A 246 41.82 -8.75 -77.94
C GLU A 246 40.44 -8.56 -77.30
N ALA A 247 39.36 -8.79 -78.03
CA ALA A 247 37.99 -8.74 -77.51
C ALA A 247 37.72 -9.79 -76.43
N TRP A 248 38.28 -11.00 -76.57
CA TRP A 248 38.16 -12.05 -75.55
C TRP A 248 38.85 -11.66 -74.26
N TYR A 249 40.09 -11.14 -74.32
CA TYR A 249 40.80 -10.65 -73.14
C TYR A 249 40.08 -9.46 -72.52
N GLN A 250 39.61 -8.51 -73.34
CA GLN A 250 38.87 -7.35 -72.86
C GLN A 250 37.61 -7.77 -72.10
N ASN A 251 36.79 -8.66 -72.67
CA ASN A 251 35.59 -9.18 -72.02
C ASN A 251 35.92 -9.95 -70.73
N LYS A 252 37.05 -10.68 -70.70
CA LYS A 252 37.50 -11.36 -69.48
C LYS A 252 37.91 -10.36 -68.39
N PHE A 253 38.64 -9.30 -68.74
CA PHE A 253 39.00 -8.23 -67.81
C PHE A 253 37.77 -7.45 -67.33
N ASP A 254 36.83 -7.15 -68.21
CA ASP A 254 35.60 -6.44 -67.87
C ASP A 254 34.74 -7.28 -66.92
N ASN A 255 34.59 -8.59 -67.17
CA ASN A 255 33.90 -9.49 -66.24
C ASN A 255 34.57 -9.58 -64.87
N ILE A 256 35.90 -9.75 -64.82
CA ILE A 256 36.64 -9.80 -63.54
C ILE A 256 36.49 -8.47 -62.81
N THR A 257 36.56 -7.34 -63.53
CA THR A 257 36.40 -6.01 -62.93
C THR A 257 34.99 -5.84 -62.37
N ALA A 258 33.96 -6.26 -63.11
CA ALA A 258 32.57 -6.25 -62.66
C ALA A 258 32.35 -7.12 -61.40
N GLU A 259 32.90 -8.33 -61.39
CA GLU A 259 32.82 -9.25 -60.25
C GLU A 259 33.55 -8.68 -59.02
N VAL A 260 34.74 -8.07 -59.21
CA VAL A 260 35.46 -7.38 -58.13
C VAL A 260 34.65 -6.20 -57.61
N THR A 261 34.04 -5.38 -58.48
CA THR A 261 33.20 -4.27 -58.02
C THR A 261 32.00 -4.76 -57.22
N GLN A 262 31.30 -5.79 -57.71
CA GLN A 262 30.15 -6.40 -57.01
C GLN A 262 30.56 -6.97 -55.65
N ASN A 263 31.67 -7.71 -55.59
CA ASN A 263 32.19 -8.25 -54.33
C ASN A 263 32.63 -7.14 -53.37
N THR A 264 33.21 -6.04 -53.86
CA THR A 264 33.56 -4.90 -53.02
C THR A 264 32.33 -4.18 -52.50
N GLU A 265 31.29 -4.01 -53.31
CA GLU A 265 30.02 -3.41 -52.91
C GLU A 265 29.30 -4.26 -51.85
N ALA A 266 29.22 -5.59 -52.07
CA ALA A 266 28.66 -6.53 -51.10
C ALA A 266 29.45 -6.50 -49.77
N LEU A 267 30.78 -6.41 -49.83
CA LEU A 267 31.61 -6.27 -48.65
C LEU A 267 31.36 -4.94 -47.91
N GLN A 268 31.18 -3.82 -48.63
CA GLN A 268 30.86 -2.53 -48.02
C GLN A 268 29.46 -2.54 -47.41
N ALA A 269 28.46 -3.12 -48.09
CA ALA A 269 27.12 -3.28 -47.56
C ALA A 269 27.12 -4.09 -46.26
N GLY A 270 27.79 -5.24 -46.24
CA GLY A 270 27.93 -6.06 -45.04
C GLY A 270 28.68 -5.33 -43.90
N LYS A 271 29.70 -4.51 -44.22
CA LYS A 271 30.36 -3.66 -43.22
C LYS A 271 29.42 -2.60 -42.64
N THR A 272 28.58 -1.98 -43.47
CA THR A 272 27.61 -0.97 -42.99
C THR A 272 26.53 -1.61 -42.12
N GLU A 273 26.02 -2.78 -42.51
CA GLU A 273 25.04 -3.53 -41.71
C GLU A 273 25.63 -3.96 -40.37
N LEU A 274 26.86 -4.48 -40.36
CA LEU A 274 27.55 -4.87 -39.13
C LEU A 274 27.80 -3.67 -38.20
N ASN A 275 28.12 -2.50 -38.75
CA ASN A 275 28.25 -1.28 -37.95
C ASN A 275 26.90 -0.79 -37.40
N GLU A 276 25.83 -0.93 -38.16
CA GLU A 276 24.48 -0.59 -37.70
C GLU A 276 24.02 -1.53 -36.59
N LEU A 277 24.22 -2.84 -36.75
CA LEU A 277 23.95 -3.83 -35.70
C LEU A 277 24.77 -3.56 -34.43
N ARG A 278 26.03 -3.14 -34.56
CA ARG A 278 26.84 -2.71 -33.41
C ARG A 278 26.27 -1.47 -32.71
N ARG A 279 25.78 -0.48 -33.47
CA ARG A 279 25.13 0.71 -32.90
C ARG A 279 23.83 0.34 -32.20
N GLN A 280 23.01 -0.50 -32.81
CA GLN A 280 21.76 -1.00 -32.20
C GLN A 280 22.04 -1.76 -30.91
N LYS A 281 23.03 -2.66 -30.90
CA LYS A 281 23.49 -3.35 -29.69
C LYS A 281 23.88 -2.36 -28.59
N GLN A 282 24.72 -1.36 -28.91
CA GLN A 282 25.14 -0.35 -27.94
C GLN A 282 23.95 0.48 -27.41
N SER A 283 22.99 0.84 -28.27
CA SER A 283 21.77 1.52 -27.84
C SER A 283 20.96 0.68 -26.86
N LEU A 284 20.75 -0.60 -27.18
CA LEU A 284 20.01 -1.53 -26.31
C LEU A 284 20.75 -1.78 -24.99
N GLU A 285 22.08 -1.87 -25.00
CA GLU A 285 22.88 -1.99 -23.77
C GLU A 285 22.74 -0.74 -22.88
N ILE A 286 22.72 0.45 -23.47
CA ILE A 286 22.47 1.71 -22.74
C ILE A 286 21.06 1.71 -22.16
N ASP A 287 20.04 1.37 -22.97
CA ASP A 287 18.65 1.31 -22.51
C ASP A 287 18.49 0.34 -21.33
N LEU A 288 19.09 -0.85 -21.44
CA LEU A 288 19.11 -1.85 -20.37
C LEU A 288 19.78 -1.29 -19.09
N GLN A 289 20.92 -0.61 -19.24
CA GLN A 289 21.60 0.02 -18.10
C GLN A 289 20.76 1.15 -17.48
N THR A 290 20.05 1.94 -18.28
CA THR A 290 19.14 2.98 -17.76
C THR A 290 17.95 2.38 -17.01
N LEU A 291 17.38 1.28 -17.51
CA LEU A 291 16.31 0.56 -16.83
C LEU A 291 16.78 -0.04 -15.50
N HIS A 292 17.98 -0.64 -15.46
CA HIS A 292 18.55 -1.10 -14.19
C HIS A 292 18.76 0.04 -13.19
N ASN A 293 19.25 1.20 -13.65
CA ASN A 293 19.39 2.37 -12.79
C ASN A 293 18.04 2.89 -12.28
N MET A 294 17.00 2.84 -13.12
CA MET A 294 15.63 3.20 -12.74
C MET A 294 15.10 2.26 -11.66
N ILE A 295 15.20 0.94 -11.87
CA ILE A 295 14.79 -0.08 -10.89
C ILE A 295 15.49 0.16 -9.57
N ARG A 296 16.82 0.33 -9.59
CA ARG A 296 17.60 0.61 -8.38
C ARG A 296 17.14 1.88 -7.66
N SER A 297 16.85 2.96 -8.39
CA SER A 297 16.36 4.20 -7.80
C SER A 297 14.96 4.05 -7.17
N LEU A 298 14.10 3.21 -7.76
CA LEU A 298 12.78 2.90 -7.22
C LEU A 298 12.88 2.01 -5.98
N GLU A 299 13.76 1.01 -6.00
CA GLU A 299 14.05 0.16 -4.84
C GLU A 299 14.64 0.97 -3.67
N ASP A 300 15.55 1.90 -3.96
CA ASP A 300 16.12 2.81 -2.95
C ASP A 300 15.04 3.75 -2.38
N SER A 301 14.16 4.29 -3.23
CA SER A 301 13.02 5.10 -2.78
C SER A 301 12.04 4.28 -1.93
N LEU A 302 11.76 3.03 -2.30
CA LEU A 302 10.90 2.14 -1.51
C LEU A 302 11.51 1.89 -0.13
N ARG A 303 12.79 1.49 -0.08
CA ARG A 303 13.52 1.31 1.18
C ARG A 303 13.52 2.57 2.05
N GLU A 304 13.69 3.75 1.45
CA GLU A 304 13.64 5.01 2.19
C GLU A 304 12.25 5.25 2.78
N THR A 305 11.18 4.99 2.02
CA THR A 305 9.81 5.14 2.53
C THR A 305 9.49 4.14 3.63
N GLU A 306 9.88 2.86 3.47
CA GLU A 306 9.73 1.83 4.49
C GLU A 306 10.48 2.20 5.77
N ALA A 307 11.73 2.68 5.66
CA ALA A 307 12.51 3.12 6.80
C ALA A 307 11.88 4.32 7.53
N ARG A 308 11.29 5.27 6.78
CA ARG A 308 10.54 6.40 7.37
C ARG A 308 9.31 5.93 8.12
N TYR A 309 8.48 5.06 7.52
CA TYR A 309 7.31 4.51 8.20
C TYR A 309 7.67 3.67 9.42
N ALA A 310 8.72 2.85 9.33
CA ALA A 310 9.24 2.11 10.48
C ALA A 310 9.67 3.04 11.62
N HIS A 311 10.30 4.18 11.30
CA HIS A 311 10.65 5.19 12.29
C HIS A 311 9.42 5.84 12.93
N GLU A 312 8.41 6.21 12.13
CA GLU A 312 7.15 6.78 12.63
C GLU A 312 6.40 5.79 13.53
N VAL A 313 6.26 4.54 13.11
CA VAL A 313 5.64 3.46 13.90
C VAL A 313 6.40 3.24 15.21
N ASN A 314 7.73 3.20 15.18
CA ASN A 314 8.53 3.09 16.41
C ASN A 314 8.34 4.31 17.33
N GLY A 315 8.18 5.51 16.76
CA GLY A 315 7.85 6.72 17.50
C GLY A 315 6.47 6.62 18.19
N TYR A 316 5.44 6.15 17.50
CA TYR A 316 4.12 5.92 18.07
C TYR A 316 4.15 4.82 19.15
N ASN A 317 4.82 3.70 18.90
CA ASN A 317 4.99 2.63 19.89
C ASN A 317 5.69 3.13 21.17
N SER A 318 6.75 3.93 21.01
CA SER A 318 7.43 4.55 22.16
C SER A 318 6.50 5.47 22.95
N ARG A 319 5.62 6.22 22.27
CA ARG A 319 4.63 7.07 22.92
C ARG A 319 3.53 6.27 23.62
N ILE A 320 3.08 5.18 23.02
CA ILE A 320 2.11 4.26 23.62
C ILE A 320 2.70 3.65 24.90
N LEU A 321 3.92 3.10 24.84
CA LEU A 321 4.61 2.55 26.01
C LEU A 321 4.78 3.58 27.13
N GLN A 322 5.07 4.83 26.80
CA GLN A 322 5.12 5.91 27.79
C GLN A 322 3.75 6.13 28.46
N LEU A 323 2.68 6.25 27.66
CA LEU A 323 1.33 6.48 28.18
C LEU A 323 0.81 5.30 29.00
N GLU A 324 1.12 4.07 28.58
CA GLU A 324 0.82 2.85 29.35
C GLU A 324 1.55 2.85 30.69
N GLY A 325 2.82 3.26 30.70
CA GLY A 325 3.60 3.44 31.93
C GLY A 325 2.99 4.49 32.86
N GLU A 326 2.61 5.67 32.33
CA GLU A 326 1.93 6.73 33.09
C GLU A 326 0.58 6.25 33.66
N LEU A 327 -0.21 5.53 32.86
CA LEU A 327 -1.48 4.94 33.29
C LEU A 327 -1.27 3.90 34.41
N GLY A 328 -0.27 3.03 34.26
CA GLY A 328 0.12 2.07 35.29
C GLY A 328 0.52 2.74 36.60
N GLN A 329 1.29 3.83 36.52
CA GLN A 329 1.68 4.61 37.70
C GLN A 329 0.48 5.25 38.40
N VAL A 330 -0.45 5.83 37.64
CA VAL A 330 -1.68 6.42 38.21
C VAL A 330 -2.55 5.35 38.86
N ARG A 331 -2.72 4.18 38.23
CA ARG A 331 -3.45 3.05 38.83
C ARG A 331 -2.83 2.61 40.15
N ALA A 332 -1.51 2.40 40.18
CA ALA A 332 -0.80 2.04 41.41
C ALA A 332 -0.93 3.12 42.50
N GLN A 333 -0.96 4.40 42.13
CA GLN A 333 -1.19 5.50 43.07
C GLN A 333 -2.61 5.49 43.64
N VAL A 334 -3.63 5.24 42.81
CA VAL A 334 -5.03 5.12 43.25
C VAL A 334 -5.21 3.93 44.19
N GLU A 335 -4.61 2.79 43.88
CA GLU A 335 -4.63 1.60 44.74
C GLU A 335 -3.98 1.87 46.10
N ARG A 336 -2.83 2.57 46.13
CA ARG A 336 -2.20 2.99 47.39
C ARG A 336 -3.10 3.92 48.19
N GLN A 337 -3.70 4.93 47.55
CA GLN A 337 -4.61 5.86 48.23
C GLN A 337 -5.84 5.12 48.78
N ALA A 338 -6.42 4.19 48.02
CA ALA A 338 -7.54 3.37 48.49
C ALA A 338 -7.15 2.57 49.74
N ALA A 339 -5.98 1.93 49.75
CA ALA A 339 -5.47 1.20 50.91
C ALA A 339 -5.23 2.12 52.14
N GLU A 340 -4.72 3.33 51.92
CA GLU A 340 -4.55 4.34 52.98
C GLU A 340 -5.91 4.82 53.54
N TYR A 341 -6.91 5.03 52.68
CA TYR A 341 -8.27 5.40 53.08
C TYR A 341 -8.93 4.28 53.89
N ASP A 342 -8.80 3.02 53.47
CA ASP A 342 -9.33 1.88 54.21
C ASP A 342 -8.65 1.74 55.59
N ALA A 343 -7.33 1.96 55.66
CA ALA A 343 -6.61 1.98 56.93
C ALA A 343 -7.10 3.10 57.86
N LEU A 344 -7.33 4.31 57.32
CA LEU A 344 -7.84 5.44 58.08
C LEU A 344 -9.29 5.21 58.54
N LEU A 345 -10.13 4.63 57.69
CA LEU A 345 -11.50 4.27 58.02
C LEU A 345 -11.55 3.23 59.15
N ASN A 346 -10.65 2.25 59.12
CA ASN A 346 -10.50 1.27 60.19
C ASN A 346 -10.10 1.93 61.51
N ILE A 347 -9.15 2.88 61.50
CA ILE A 347 -8.76 3.63 62.71
C ILE A 347 -9.92 4.49 63.21
N LYS A 348 -10.62 5.20 62.32
CA LYS A 348 -11.81 5.99 62.67
C LYS A 348 -12.87 5.12 63.34
N SER A 349 -13.17 3.96 62.77
CA SER A 349 -14.16 3.03 63.31
C SER A 349 -13.77 2.52 64.71
N LYS A 350 -12.47 2.26 64.95
CA LYS A 350 -11.95 1.91 66.28
C LYS A 350 -12.11 3.06 67.28
N LEU A 351 -11.74 4.29 66.90
CA LEU A 351 -11.89 5.46 67.75
C LEU A 351 -13.35 5.79 68.06
N GLU A 352 -14.25 5.63 67.10
CA GLU A 352 -15.70 5.79 67.31
C GLU A 352 -16.23 4.75 68.32
N ALA A 353 -15.76 3.51 68.25
CA ALA A 353 -16.07 2.49 69.24
C ALA A 353 -15.54 2.87 70.64
N GLU A 354 -14.30 3.35 70.74
CA GLU A 354 -13.73 3.85 72.00
C GLU A 354 -14.53 5.03 72.57
N ILE A 355 -14.88 6.04 71.77
CA ILE A 355 -15.71 7.18 72.19
C ILE A 355 -17.08 6.70 72.68
N ALA A 356 -17.72 5.76 71.98
CA ALA A 356 -18.99 5.19 72.42
C ALA A 356 -18.86 4.50 73.78
N THR A 357 -17.75 3.78 74.03
CA THR A 357 -17.50 3.21 75.37
C THR A 357 -17.27 4.30 76.43
N TYR A 358 -16.53 5.37 76.11
CA TYR A 358 -16.33 6.49 77.03
C TYR A 358 -17.64 7.21 77.34
N HIS A 359 -18.51 7.44 76.35
CA HIS A 359 -19.86 7.99 76.56
C HIS A 359 -20.70 7.09 77.48
N ARG A 360 -20.68 5.77 77.27
CA ARG A 360 -21.39 4.81 78.13
C ARG A 360 -20.87 4.82 79.57
N LEU A 361 -19.56 4.92 79.78
CA LEU A 361 -18.97 5.04 81.11
C LEU A 361 -19.33 6.37 81.79
N LEU A 362 -19.40 7.47 81.03
CA LEU A 362 -19.81 8.77 81.55
C LEU A 362 -21.31 8.82 81.88
N GLU A 363 -22.18 8.22 81.06
CA GLU A 363 -23.62 8.07 81.37
C GLU A 363 -23.85 7.11 82.55
N GLY A 364 -23.10 6.01 82.63
CA GLY A 364 -23.15 5.07 83.76
C GLY A 364 -22.64 5.61 85.10
N VAL A 365 -22.04 6.81 85.11
CA VAL A 365 -21.66 7.54 86.34
C VAL A 365 -22.73 8.55 86.77
N VAL A 366 -23.76 8.81 85.95
CA VAL A 366 -24.83 9.76 86.27
C VAL A 366 -26.11 9.08 86.81
N ASP A 367 -26.29 7.78 86.61
CA ASP A 367 -27.42 7.05 87.21
C ASP A 367 -27.03 6.30 88.50
N ASP A 368 -26.86 7.06 89.59
CA ASP A 368 -27.01 6.52 90.95
C ASP A 368 -28.50 6.29 91.25
N SER A 369 -29.09 5.27 90.62
CA SER A 369 -30.30 4.64 91.13
C SER A 369 -30.43 3.19 90.63
N GLY A 370 -29.62 2.33 91.24
CA GLY A 370 -29.91 0.93 91.51
C GLY A 370 -30.54 0.08 90.41
N ASP A 371 -29.71 -0.67 89.67
CA ASP A 371 -30.09 -2.02 89.29
C ASP A 371 -28.90 -2.99 89.31
N LYS A 372 -29.10 -4.14 89.96
CA LYS A 372 -28.10 -5.18 90.20
C LYS A 372 -28.24 -6.26 89.14
N ASN A 373 -27.74 -6.00 87.93
CA ASN A 373 -27.41 -7.03 86.94
C ASN A 373 -26.23 -6.54 86.10
N ARG A 374 -25.02 -6.64 86.67
CA ARG A 374 -23.78 -6.29 86.00
C ARG A 374 -23.33 -7.49 85.16
N GLU A 375 -23.91 -7.63 83.97
CA GLU A 375 -23.25 -8.39 82.92
C GLU A 375 -22.01 -7.59 82.49
N GLU A 376 -20.83 -8.20 82.62
CA GLU A 376 -19.56 -7.59 82.22
C GLU A 376 -19.59 -7.25 80.73
N PHE A 377 -19.54 -5.96 80.42
CA PHE A 377 -19.49 -5.48 79.05
C PHE A 377 -18.11 -5.80 78.47
N SER A 378 -18.01 -6.88 77.69
CA SER A 378 -16.77 -7.30 77.02
C SER A 378 -16.53 -6.47 75.76
N LEU A 379 -15.36 -5.82 75.71
CA LEU A 379 -14.90 -4.99 74.59
C LEU A 379 -14.89 -5.76 73.24
N GLU A 380 -14.75 -7.09 73.31
CA GLU A 380 -14.79 -8.02 72.17
C GLU A 380 -16.14 -7.99 71.43
N GLN A 381 -17.25 -7.81 72.15
CA GLN A 381 -18.60 -7.94 71.61
C GLN A 381 -19.02 -6.72 70.76
N ALA A 382 -18.49 -5.53 71.09
CA ALA A 382 -18.75 -4.30 70.34
C ALA A 382 -17.96 -4.22 69.03
N LEU A 383 -16.77 -4.85 68.98
CA LEU A 383 -15.94 -4.96 67.77
C LEU A 383 -16.57 -5.86 66.70
N TYR A 384 -17.44 -6.80 67.08
CA TYR A 384 -18.13 -7.72 66.15
C TYR A 384 -19.51 -7.20 65.69
N ALA A 385 -20.03 -6.13 66.30
CA ALA A 385 -21.35 -5.56 65.99
C ALA A 385 -21.31 -4.48 64.89
N ALA A 386 -20.13 -4.13 64.36
CA ALA A 386 -20.02 -3.30 63.16
C ALA A 386 -20.51 -4.11 61.95
N PRO A 387 -21.42 -3.58 61.11
CA PRO A 387 -21.85 -4.29 59.92
C PRO A 387 -20.64 -4.54 59.03
N PRO A 388 -20.51 -5.73 58.40
CA PRO A 388 -19.39 -6.00 57.52
C PRO A 388 -19.31 -4.93 56.43
N PRO A 389 -18.10 -4.53 56.00
CA PRO A 389 -17.97 -3.58 54.90
C PRO A 389 -18.79 -4.12 53.72
N HIS A 390 -19.64 -3.24 53.15
CA HIS A 390 -20.45 -3.59 52.00
C HIS A 390 -19.50 -4.16 50.94
N SER A 391 -19.57 -5.47 50.71
CA SER A 391 -18.90 -6.09 49.58
C SER A 391 -19.47 -5.39 48.35
N VAL A 392 -18.65 -4.56 47.72
CA VAL A 392 -18.98 -4.00 46.41
C VAL A 392 -19.17 -5.23 45.52
N GLY A 393 -20.42 -5.54 45.21
CA GLY A 393 -20.74 -6.70 44.38
C GLY A 393 -20.01 -6.52 43.05
N LEU A 394 -19.01 -7.38 42.81
CA LEU A 394 -18.41 -7.52 41.49
C LEU A 394 -19.55 -7.96 40.57
N LYS A 395 -20.04 -7.03 39.74
CA LYS A 395 -20.97 -7.38 38.67
C LYS A 395 -20.19 -8.26 37.69
N LYS A 396 -20.52 -9.55 37.64
CA LYS A 396 -20.08 -10.46 36.58
C LYS A 396 -20.55 -9.87 35.25
N ALA A 397 -19.61 -9.51 34.38
CA ALA A 397 -19.91 -9.20 32.98
C ALA A 397 -19.90 -10.52 32.20
N ILE A 398 -21.07 -10.93 31.70
CA ILE A 398 -21.20 -12.04 30.77
C ILE A 398 -21.27 -11.40 29.38
N ILE A 399 -20.26 -11.66 28.54
CA ILE A 399 -20.27 -11.23 27.15
C ILE A 399 -20.89 -12.37 26.34
N ILE A 400 -22.06 -12.11 25.76
CA ILE A 400 -22.76 -13.03 24.87
C ILE A 400 -22.46 -12.58 23.45
N THR A 401 -21.69 -13.36 22.70
CA THR A 401 -21.51 -13.16 21.27
C THR A 401 -22.56 -13.97 20.52
N GLN A 402 -23.42 -13.28 19.77
CA GLN A 402 -24.41 -13.89 18.88
C GLN A 402 -23.98 -13.65 17.44
N GLU A 403 -23.91 -14.73 16.66
CA GLU A 403 -23.65 -14.68 15.23
C GLU A 403 -24.99 -14.75 14.49
N ILE A 404 -25.32 -13.67 13.77
CA ILE A 404 -26.60 -13.52 13.07
C ILE A 404 -26.31 -13.53 11.57
N VAL A 405 -26.87 -14.51 10.87
CA VAL A 405 -26.93 -14.54 9.40
C VAL A 405 -28.41 -14.58 9.01
N ASP A 406 -28.82 -13.65 8.14
CA ASP A 406 -30.20 -13.52 7.63
C ASP A 406 -31.32 -13.45 8.68
N GLY A 407 -31.04 -12.84 9.84
CA GLY A 407 -32.06 -12.52 10.84
C GLY A 407 -32.50 -13.67 11.74
N GLU A 408 -31.85 -14.84 11.67
CA GLU A 408 -32.05 -15.96 12.60
C GLU A 408 -30.72 -16.31 13.31
N VAL A 409 -30.80 -16.60 14.63
CA VAL A 409 -29.62 -16.81 15.48
C VAL A 409 -29.12 -18.24 15.34
N VAL A 410 -27.97 -18.44 14.67
CA VAL A 410 -27.41 -19.78 14.35
C VAL A 410 -26.43 -20.27 15.42
N SER A 411 -25.82 -19.37 16.21
CA SER A 411 -24.87 -19.74 17.28
C SER A 411 -24.84 -18.71 18.41
N GLN A 412 -24.87 -19.19 19.66
CA GLN A 412 -24.75 -18.39 20.88
C GLN A 412 -23.62 -18.97 21.74
N ARG A 413 -22.62 -18.16 22.08
CA ARG A 413 -21.53 -18.53 22.99
C ARG A 413 -21.48 -17.60 24.19
N GLU A 414 -21.39 -18.17 25.38
CA GLU A 414 -21.34 -17.43 26.65
C GLU A 414 -19.97 -17.69 27.30
N LEU A 415 -19.19 -16.63 27.52
CA LEU A 415 -17.90 -16.70 28.20
C LEU A 415 -17.97 -15.95 29.54
N GLU A 416 -17.73 -16.68 30.64
CA GLU A 416 -17.61 -16.12 31.98
C GLU A 416 -16.14 -15.78 32.27
N GLN A 417 -15.80 -14.49 32.40
CA GLN A 417 -14.51 -14.06 32.93
C GLN A 417 -14.58 -13.89 34.45
N ASN A 418 -13.78 -14.67 35.18
CA ASN A 418 -13.49 -14.41 36.59
C ASN A 418 -12.22 -13.55 36.70
N LEU A 419 -12.34 -12.36 37.30
CA LEU A 419 -11.19 -11.52 37.65
C LEU A 419 -10.41 -12.21 38.77
N THR A 420 -9.34 -12.90 38.41
CA THR A 420 -8.40 -13.52 39.35
C THR A 420 -7.03 -12.90 39.12
N ASN A 421 -6.36 -12.58 40.23
CA ASN A 421 -5.05 -11.94 40.38
C ASN A 421 -4.04 -12.27 39.26
N HIS A 422 -3.55 -11.25 38.57
CA HIS A 422 -2.45 -11.37 37.61
C HIS A 422 -1.10 -11.44 38.34
N ASN A 423 -0.57 -12.67 38.45
CA ASN A 423 0.85 -12.98 38.44
C ASN A 423 0.96 -14.39 37.90
N ASP A 424 0.96 -14.52 36.57
CA ASP A 424 1.67 -15.57 35.83
C ASP A 424 1.57 -15.24 34.34
N LEU A 425 2.69 -15.44 33.63
CA LEU A 425 2.77 -15.30 32.19
C LEU A 425 1.86 -16.33 31.52
N GLU A 426 0.73 -15.90 30.98
CA GLU A 426 0.04 -16.63 29.92
C GLU A 426 -0.01 -15.76 28.68
N VAL A 427 0.66 -16.27 27.66
CA VAL A 427 0.74 -15.75 26.29
C VAL A 427 -0.67 -15.67 25.73
N SER A 428 -1.00 -14.50 25.19
CA SER A 428 -2.30 -14.14 24.63
C SER A 428 -2.76 -15.16 23.58
N GLY A 429 -4.04 -15.55 23.60
CA GLY A 429 -4.64 -16.40 22.57
C GLY A 429 -4.56 -15.82 21.16
N GLU A 430 -4.30 -14.52 21.03
CA GLU A 430 -4.05 -13.85 19.75
C GLU A 430 -2.67 -14.22 19.16
N ASP A 431 -1.67 -14.51 20.00
CA ASP A 431 -0.35 -14.96 19.55
C ASP A 431 -0.38 -16.43 19.08
N GLN A 432 -1.32 -17.24 19.58
CA GLN A 432 -1.52 -18.63 19.13
C GLN A 432 -2.14 -18.68 17.73
N GLU A 433 -3.14 -17.85 17.44
CA GLU A 433 -3.71 -17.77 16.09
C GLU A 433 -2.72 -17.18 15.08
N LEU A 434 -1.92 -16.18 15.49
CA LEU A 434 -0.86 -15.63 14.64
C LEU A 434 0.27 -16.64 14.40
N THR A 435 0.65 -17.44 15.40
CA THR A 435 1.67 -18.48 15.22
C THR A 435 1.17 -19.64 14.36
N GLU A 436 -0.09 -20.04 14.49
CA GLU A 436 -0.70 -21.08 13.64
C GLU A 436 -0.87 -20.61 12.19
N GLN A 437 -1.21 -19.34 11.96
CA GLN A 437 -1.23 -18.73 10.63
C GLN A 437 0.18 -18.61 10.02
N LEU A 438 1.19 -18.28 10.83
CA LEU A 438 2.58 -18.23 10.37
C LEU A 438 3.12 -19.63 10.04
N GLU A 439 2.73 -20.65 10.79
CA GLU A 439 3.12 -22.04 10.55
C GLU A 439 2.47 -22.59 9.26
N LEU A 440 1.20 -22.27 9.02
CA LEU A 440 0.52 -22.58 7.76
C LEU A 440 1.15 -21.87 6.55
N ALA A 441 1.48 -20.58 6.67
CA ALA A 441 2.14 -19.84 5.60
C ALA A 441 3.56 -20.35 5.30
N VAL A 442 4.28 -20.84 6.32
CA VAL A 442 5.60 -21.46 6.16
C VAL A 442 5.50 -22.85 5.51
N GLU A 443 4.47 -23.64 5.81
CA GLU A 443 4.20 -24.91 5.12
C GLU A 443 3.84 -24.68 3.65
N GLU A 444 3.01 -23.68 3.35
CA GLU A 444 2.63 -23.32 1.97
C GLU A 444 3.85 -22.85 1.16
N ALA A 445 4.69 -21.98 1.74
CA ALA A 445 5.92 -21.54 1.10
C ALA A 445 6.93 -22.69 0.84
N LYS A 446 7.00 -23.68 1.75
CA LYS A 446 7.81 -24.88 1.54
C LYS A 446 7.26 -25.78 0.44
N ALA A 447 5.94 -25.87 0.28
CA ALA A 447 5.31 -26.63 -0.80
C ALA A 447 5.60 -25.98 -2.16
N GLU A 448 5.50 -24.64 -2.26
CA GLU A 448 5.86 -23.90 -3.48
C GLU A 448 7.35 -24.03 -3.82
N GLU A 449 8.24 -24.00 -2.82
CA GLU A 449 9.68 -24.22 -3.03
C GLU A 449 9.94 -25.64 -3.55
N GLN A 450 9.26 -26.66 -3.04
CA GLN A 450 9.36 -28.04 -3.52
C GLN A 450 8.88 -28.18 -4.98
N GLU A 451 7.73 -27.60 -5.33
CA GLU A 451 7.25 -27.61 -6.71
C GLU A 451 8.22 -26.92 -7.69
N LEU A 452 8.80 -25.79 -7.29
CA LEU A 452 9.82 -25.10 -8.10
C LEU A 452 11.09 -25.94 -8.25
N THR A 453 11.52 -26.67 -7.21
CA THR A 453 12.66 -27.58 -7.32
C THR A 453 12.39 -28.77 -8.25
N GLU A 454 11.18 -29.32 -8.22
CA GLU A 454 10.78 -30.43 -9.10
C GLU A 454 10.67 -29.96 -10.57
N GLN A 455 10.14 -28.76 -10.80
CA GLN A 455 10.13 -28.14 -12.14
C GLN A 455 11.55 -27.86 -12.66
N LEU A 456 12.48 -27.43 -11.80
CA LEU A 456 13.89 -27.26 -12.14
C LEU A 456 14.57 -28.59 -12.44
N GLU A 457 14.28 -29.65 -11.69
CA GLU A 457 14.84 -30.98 -11.93
C GLU A 457 14.33 -31.57 -13.27
N LEU A 458 13.03 -31.41 -13.58
CA LEU A 458 12.45 -31.76 -14.88
C LEU A 458 13.04 -30.94 -16.03
N ALA A 459 13.28 -29.63 -15.82
CA ALA A 459 13.94 -28.79 -16.81
C ALA A 459 15.39 -29.22 -17.05
N VAL A 460 16.13 -29.58 -15.99
CA VAL A 460 17.50 -30.10 -16.09
C VAL A 460 17.53 -31.48 -16.74
N GLU A 461 16.55 -32.36 -16.48
CA GLU A 461 16.43 -33.65 -17.15
C GLU A 461 16.11 -33.49 -18.64
N ASN A 462 15.24 -32.54 -19.00
CA ASN A 462 14.94 -32.20 -20.40
C ASN A 462 16.17 -31.62 -21.13
N VAL A 463 16.97 -30.79 -20.46
CA VAL A 463 18.25 -30.28 -21.00
C VAL A 463 19.33 -31.37 -21.07
N LYS A 464 19.26 -32.43 -20.24
CA LYS A 464 20.14 -33.60 -20.33
C LYS A 464 19.68 -34.64 -21.35
N LYS A 465 18.42 -34.64 -21.78
CA LYS A 465 17.89 -35.48 -22.87
C LYS A 465 18.11 -34.88 -24.26
N SER A 466 18.21 -33.55 -24.37
CA SER A 466 18.50 -32.86 -25.64
C SER A 466 19.92 -33.01 -26.25
N PRO A 467 21.00 -33.44 -25.56
CA PRO A 467 22.30 -33.61 -26.21
C PRO A 467 22.34 -34.82 -27.15
N ALA A 468 21.41 -35.77 -27.03
CA ALA A 468 21.44 -37.01 -27.82
C ALA A 468 21.03 -36.83 -29.30
N GLU A 469 20.41 -35.71 -29.67
CA GLU A 469 20.01 -35.46 -31.08
C GLU A 469 21.02 -34.60 -31.85
N HIS A 470 22.04 -34.03 -31.19
CA HIS A 470 23.08 -33.25 -31.87
C HIS A 470 24.36 -34.04 -32.21
N ASP A 471 24.58 -35.21 -31.59
CA ASP A 471 25.76 -36.04 -31.88
C ASP A 471 25.56 -36.96 -33.10
N GLU A 472 24.32 -37.21 -33.56
CA GLU A 472 24.07 -38.01 -34.79
C GLU A 472 24.22 -37.21 -36.10
N GLU A 473 24.13 -35.87 -36.07
CA GLU A 473 24.34 -35.03 -37.27
C GLU A 473 25.81 -34.64 -37.52
N GLU A 474 26.68 -34.70 -36.50
CA GLU A 474 28.12 -34.45 -36.67
C GLU A 474 28.89 -35.67 -37.24
N GLU A 475 28.48 -36.91 -36.95
CA GLU A 475 29.10 -38.09 -37.59
C GLU A 475 28.71 -38.24 -39.07
N ALA A 476 27.47 -37.89 -39.45
CA ALA A 476 27.04 -37.92 -40.85
C ALA A 476 27.77 -36.90 -41.74
N SER A 477 28.23 -35.79 -41.15
CA SER A 477 28.95 -34.74 -41.86
C SER A 477 30.46 -35.05 -42.05
N GLN A 478 31.08 -35.83 -41.16
CA GLN A 478 32.49 -36.21 -41.30
C GLN A 478 32.73 -37.34 -42.32
N ASP A 479 31.74 -38.19 -42.59
CA ASP A 479 31.91 -39.33 -43.52
C ASP A 479 31.78 -38.92 -45.01
N VAL A 480 31.19 -37.76 -45.31
CA VAL A 480 31.10 -37.23 -46.68
C VAL A 480 32.40 -36.54 -47.14
N VAL A 481 33.24 -36.08 -46.22
CA VAL A 481 34.50 -35.36 -46.56
C VAL A 481 35.66 -36.32 -46.85
N LYS A 482 35.61 -37.59 -46.44
CA LYS A 482 36.66 -38.58 -46.74
C LYS A 482 36.51 -39.32 -48.08
N LYS A 483 35.52 -38.97 -48.91
CA LYS A 483 35.22 -39.65 -50.18
C LYS A 483 35.27 -38.77 -51.43
N LYS A 484 36.12 -37.74 -51.43
CA LYS A 484 36.50 -37.00 -52.64
C LYS A 484 38.00 -36.93 -52.81
#